data_AF-A0A7V0MZH8-F1
#
_entry.id   AF-A0A7V0MZH8-F1
#
_cell.length_a   1.000
_cell.length_b   1.000
_cell.length_c   1.000
_cell.angle_alpha   90.00
_cell.angle_beta   90.00
_cell.angle_gamma   90.00
#
_symmetry.space_group_name_H-M   'P 1'
#
loop_
_entity.id
_entity.type
_entity.pdbx_description
1 polymer ?
#
loop_
_entity_poly.entity_id
_entity_poly.type
_entity_poly.pdbx_seq_one_letter_code
_entity_poly.pdbx_strand_id
1 'polypeptide(L)' 'SVCDEIIFIEKGVIVEQGPPDVLFSCPKNPRTREFLHKISELYGES' A
#
# COMPACT_ATOMS: atom_id res chain seq x y z
N SER A 1 -14.16 -8.71 6.05
CA SER A 1 -13.22 -8.16 5.07
C SER A 1 -13.71 -6.77 4.68
N VAL A 2 -12.85 -5.76 4.60
CA VAL A 2 -13.24 -4.37 4.25
C VAL A 2 -13.16 -4.14 2.74
N CYS A 3 -12.24 -4.81 2.05
CA CYS A 3 -12.12 -4.83 0.60
C CYS A 3 -11.41 -6.11 0.13
N ASP A 4 -11.57 -6.43 -1.16
CA ASP A 4 -10.91 -7.58 -1.80
C ASP A 4 -9.65 -7.17 -2.59
N GLU A 5 -9.58 -5.91 -3.03
CA GLU A 5 -8.40 -5.32 -3.68
C GLU A 5 -8.10 -3.91 -3.16
N ILE A 6 -6.83 -3.51 -3.28
CA ILE A 6 -6.31 -2.17 -3.07
C ILE A 6 -5.60 -1.73 -4.33
N ILE A 7 -5.79 -0.46 -4.69
CA ILE A 7 -5.10 0.19 -5.82
C ILE A 7 -4.34 1.40 -5.27
N PHE A 8 -3.02 1.40 -5.44
CA PHE A 8 -2.17 2.54 -5.13
C PHE A 8 -1.96 3.40 -6.38
N ILE A 9 -2.37 4.67 -6.28
CA ILE A 9 -2.28 5.65 -7.36
C ILE A 9 -1.35 6.78 -6.95
N GLU A 10 -0.42 7.13 -7.82
CA GLU A 10 0.45 8.31 -7.65
C GLU A 10 0.47 9.11 -8.96
N LYS A 11 0.30 10.43 -8.87
CA LYS A 11 0.30 11.35 -10.03
C LYS A 11 -0.68 10.94 -11.15
N GLY A 12 -1.83 10.38 -10.76
CA GLY A 12 -2.87 9.94 -11.70
C GLY A 12 -2.56 8.63 -12.42
N VAL A 13 -1.54 7.88 -11.99
CA VAL A 13 -1.17 6.58 -12.58
C VAL A 13 -1.32 5.49 -11.52
N ILE A 14 -1.85 4.32 -11.93
CA ILE A 14 -1.85 3.11 -11.08
C ILE A 14 -0.42 2.62 -10.98
N VAL A 15 0.13 2.66 -9.77
CA VAL A 15 1.51 2.26 -9.46
C VAL A 15 1.57 0.78 -9.07
N GLU A 16 0.56 0.31 -8.33
CA GLU A 16 0.43 -1.09 -7.92
C GLU A 16 -1.03 -1.39 -7.54
N GLN A 17 -1.46 -2.63 -7.75
CA GLN A 17 -2.77 -3.13 -7.34
C GLN A 17 -2.70 -4.59 -6.89
N GLY A 18 -3.56 -4.98 -5.97
CA GLY A 18 -3.69 -6.37 -5.56
C GLY A 18 -4.41 -6.54 -4.21
N PRO A 19 -4.44 -7.78 -3.70
CA PRO A 19 -5.06 -8.08 -2.41
C PRO A 19 -4.40 -7.32 -1.25
N PRO A 20 -5.17 -6.91 -0.21
CA PRO A 20 -4.64 -6.21 0.95
C PRO A 20 -3.50 -6.94 1.65
N ASP A 21 -3.63 -8.26 1.83
CA ASP A 21 -2.62 -9.10 2.48
C ASP A 21 -1.28 -9.06 1.75
N VAL A 22 -1.28 -8.98 0.42
CA VAL A 22 -0.05 -8.86 -0.38
C VAL A 22 0.53 -7.45 -0.27
N LEU A 23 -0.28 -6.41 -0.45
CA LEU A 23 0.20 -5.03 -0.51
C LEU A 23 0.73 -4.54 0.84
N PHE A 24 0.13 -4.95 1.96
CA PHE A 24 0.62 -4.58 3.29
C PHE A 24 1.80 -5.45 3.78
N SER A 25 1.95 -6.69 3.29
CA SER A 25 3.04 -7.58 3.74
C SER A 25 4.28 -7.53 2.83
N CYS A 26 4.10 -7.58 1.52
CA CYS A 26 5.18 -7.67 0.54
C CYS A 26 4.82 -6.93 -0.76
N PRO A 27 4.68 -5.58 -0.71
CA PRO A 27 4.48 -4.79 -1.91
C PRO A 27 5.69 -4.93 -2.84
N LYS A 28 5.43 -5.13 -4.13
CA LYS A 28 6.45 -5.37 -5.15
C LYS A 28 7.06 -4.07 -5.65
N ASN A 29 6.27 -2.99 -5.72
CA ASN A 29 6.77 -1.71 -6.19
C ASN A 29 7.51 -0.97 -5.05
N PRO A 30 8.77 -0.53 -5.28
CA PRO A 30 9.52 0.23 -4.29
C PRO A 30 8.78 1.48 -3.78
N ARG A 31 8.03 2.18 -4.64
CA ARG A 31 7.27 3.37 -4.23
C ARG A 31 6.09 3.03 -3.32
N THR A 32 5.38 1.95 -3.58
CA THR A 32 4.30 1.47 -2.69
C THR A 32 4.88 1.15 -1.31
N ARG A 33 6.03 0.48 -1.24
CA ARG A 33 6.71 0.17 0.02
C ARG A 33 7.11 1.42 0.80
N GLU A 34 7.73 2.40 0.15
CA GLU A 34 8.08 3.68 0.77
C GLU A 34 6.85 4.42 1.31
N PHE A 35 5.76 4.43 0.55
CA PHE A 35 4.51 5.07 0.97
C PHE A 35 3.90 4.37 2.20
N LEU A 36 3.75 3.06 2.14
CA LEU A 36 3.17 2.28 3.24
C LEU A 36 4.01 2.39 4.52
N HIS A 37 5.34 2.39 4.40
CA HIS A 37 6.22 2.59 5.54
C HIS A 37 5.97 3.94 6.24
N LYS A 38 5.86 5.03 5.47
CA LYS A 38 5.53 6.35 6.01
C LYS A 38 4.15 6.39 6.68
N ILE A 39 3.16 5.72 6.09
CA ILE A 39 1.82 5.63 6.69
C ILE A 39 1.87 4.87 8.02
N SER A 40 2.63 3.78 8.10
CA SER A 40 2.82 3.03 9.34
C SER A 40 3.54 3.86 10.41
N GLU A 41 4.50 4.71 10.06
CA GLU A 41 5.16 5.62 11.02
C GLU A 41 4.22 6.72 11.53
N LEU A 42 3.34 7.24 10.67
CA LEU A 42 2.47 8.38 10.99
C LEU A 42 1.21 7.98 11.77
N TYR A 43 0.69 6.76 11.53
CA TYR A 43 -0.59 6.30 12.06
C TYR A 43 -0.51 4.93 12.76
N GLY A 44 0.67 4.34 12.89
CA GLY A 44 0.87 3.15 13.70
C GLY A 44 0.65 3.49 15.17
N GLU A 45 -0.53 3.18 15.69
CA GLU A 45 -0.71 3.10 17.13
C GLU A 45 0.29 2.08 17.68
N SER A 46 0.95 2.46 18.79
CA SER A 46 1.94 1.62 19.49
C SER A 46 1.33 0.30 19.98
#